data_AF-A0A855QJQ1-F1
#
_entry.id   AF-A0A855QJQ1-F1
#
_cell.length_a   1.000
_cell.length_b   1.000
_cell.length_c   1.000
_cell.angle_alpha   90.00
_cell.angle_beta   90.00
_cell.angle_gamma   90.00
#
_symmetry.space_group_name_H-M   'P 1'
#
loop_
_entity.id
_entity.type
_entity.pdbx_description
1 polymer ?
#
loop_
_entity_poly.entity_id
_entity_poly.type
_entity_poly.pdbx_seq_one_letter_code
_entity_poly.pdbx_strand_id
1 'polypeptide(L)'
;MAAYKGLETATSLVVAYESLAMAHKKAWESEQYRAESQSTDPLQWTNYNNAFALLILNASIIEGTLRSILAHKLRDDISEAVERGMAAGQTAPSKMEQLLAKFNAEVEMAGGWESLKRQIELYTDISVDKSVTAEAKEAITVMFALRNVLAHGTAIIQPSLKMSDDMKDVYPWNWQAKLHGVAMYLERHFKKGGVFENLADHGMPEHFWNVTKDYLAQIETLFTPLPASVQRTIKMQKSLGFGFRKYS
;
A
#
# COMPACT_ATOMS: atom_id res chain seq x y z
N MET A 1 -4.23 32.88 -10.39
CA MET A 1 -4.39 31.50 -9.88
C MET A 1 -4.13 31.50 -8.39
N ALA A 2 -4.92 30.76 -7.61
CA ALA A 2 -4.60 30.56 -6.19
C ALA A 2 -3.38 29.62 -6.11
N ALA A 3 -2.29 30.08 -5.51
CA ALA A 3 -1.15 29.23 -5.20
C ALA A 3 -1.56 28.28 -4.06
N TYR A 4 -1.48 26.98 -4.29
CA TYR A 4 -1.74 25.96 -3.27
C TYR A 4 -0.50 25.08 -3.10
N LYS A 5 -0.32 24.54 -1.90
CA LYS A 5 0.79 23.62 -1.57
C LYS A 5 0.21 22.24 -1.32
N GLY A 6 0.53 21.28 -2.18
CA GLY A 6 0.25 19.86 -1.93
C GLY A 6 1.06 19.38 -0.73
N LEU A 7 0.38 18.83 0.29
CA LEU A 7 1.03 18.25 1.47
C LEU A 7 0.97 16.74 1.37
N GLU A 8 2.10 16.14 1.03
CA GLU A 8 2.22 14.68 0.93
C GLU A 8 2.42 14.06 2.31
N THR A 9 1.66 12.99 2.57
CA THR A 9 1.61 12.37 3.90
C THR A 9 2.41 11.07 4.00
N ALA A 10 2.86 10.50 2.88
CA ALA A 10 3.54 9.20 2.85
C ALA A 10 4.77 9.16 3.80
N THR A 11 5.57 10.23 3.83
CA THR A 11 6.70 10.35 4.78
C THR A 11 6.22 10.30 6.24
N SER A 12 5.15 11.00 6.58
CA SER A 12 4.56 11.01 7.92
C SER A 12 4.01 9.64 8.30
N LEU A 13 3.45 8.89 7.33
CA LEU A 13 2.97 7.53 7.53
C LEU A 13 4.12 6.55 7.84
N VAL A 14 5.32 6.75 7.25
CA VAL A 14 6.51 5.96 7.62
C VAL A 14 6.91 6.19 9.09
N VAL A 15 6.78 7.42 9.60
CA VAL A 15 7.03 7.72 11.03
C VAL A 15 5.98 7.08 11.93
N ALA A 16 4.70 7.15 11.55
CA ALA A 16 3.63 6.48 12.28
C ALA A 16 3.85 4.95 12.31
N TYR A 17 4.25 4.38 11.17
CA TYR A 17 4.58 2.95 11.05
C TYR A 17 5.69 2.55 12.01
N GLU A 18 6.78 3.32 12.07
CA GLU A 18 7.90 3.05 12.99
C GLU A 18 7.44 2.95 14.44
N SER A 19 6.67 3.94 14.90
CA SER A 19 6.19 3.99 16.28
C SER A 19 5.29 2.81 16.61
N LEU A 20 4.39 2.47 15.69
CA LEU A 20 3.48 1.35 15.84
C LEU A 20 4.21 -0.01 15.77
N ALA A 21 5.20 -0.15 14.91
CA ALA A 21 6.01 -1.36 14.78
C ALA A 21 6.85 -1.60 16.04
N MET A 22 7.35 -0.53 16.67
CA MET A 22 8.03 -0.64 17.96
C MET A 22 7.08 -1.09 19.07
N ALA A 23 5.86 -0.52 19.12
CA ALA A 23 4.84 -0.93 20.08
C ALA A 23 4.44 -2.40 19.88
N HIS A 24 4.34 -2.84 18.62
CA HIS A 24 4.07 -4.22 18.25
C HIS A 24 5.09 -5.20 18.82
N LYS A 25 6.39 -4.92 18.61
CA LYS A 25 7.47 -5.78 19.13
C LYS A 25 7.44 -5.86 20.65
N LYS A 26 7.31 -4.72 21.32
CA LYS A 26 7.26 -4.67 22.79
C LYS A 26 6.07 -5.43 23.37
N ALA A 27 4.91 -5.35 22.72
CA ALA A 27 3.72 -6.10 23.14
C ALA A 27 3.97 -7.61 23.03
N TRP A 28 4.58 -8.06 21.93
CA TRP A 28 4.91 -9.47 21.76
C TRP A 28 5.97 -9.95 22.76
N GLU A 29 7.04 -9.19 22.98
CA GLU A 29 8.08 -9.51 23.98
C GLU A 29 7.48 -9.64 25.39
N SER A 30 6.56 -8.75 25.74
CA SER A 30 5.86 -8.79 27.04
C SER A 30 4.96 -10.02 27.17
N GLU A 31 4.29 -10.40 26.08
CA GLU A 31 3.42 -11.58 26.04
C GLU A 31 4.22 -12.88 26.11
N GLN A 32 5.39 -12.96 25.46
CA GLN A 32 6.31 -14.08 25.60
C GLN A 32 6.77 -14.24 27.05
N TYR A 33 7.18 -13.14 27.69
CA TYR A 33 7.58 -13.16 29.11
C TYR A 33 6.43 -13.62 30.03
N ARG A 34 5.20 -13.13 29.80
CA ARG A 34 4.01 -13.60 30.54
C ARG A 34 3.81 -15.10 30.36
N ALA A 35 3.82 -15.57 29.12
CA ALA A 35 3.61 -16.96 28.76
C ALA A 35 4.63 -17.89 29.44
N GLU A 36 5.91 -17.53 29.39
CA GLU A 36 7.00 -18.20 30.10
C GLU A 36 6.77 -18.24 31.62
N SER A 37 6.45 -17.09 32.22
CA SER A 37 6.23 -16.98 33.68
C SER A 37 5.05 -17.83 34.19
N GLN A 38 4.09 -18.11 33.32
CA GLN A 38 2.88 -18.88 33.63
C GLN A 38 2.94 -20.32 33.10
N SER A 39 4.02 -20.72 32.41
CA SER A 39 4.12 -22.02 31.72
C SER A 39 2.93 -22.29 30.78
N THR A 40 2.54 -21.26 30.03
CA THR A 40 1.44 -21.30 29.05
C THR A 40 1.94 -20.88 27.68
N ASP A 41 1.14 -21.12 26.63
CA ASP A 41 1.44 -20.59 25.32
C ASP A 41 1.16 -19.07 25.22
N PRO A 42 1.93 -18.33 24.40
CA PRO A 42 1.63 -16.94 24.09
C PRO A 42 0.27 -16.79 23.39
N LEU A 43 -0.49 -15.79 23.82
CA LEU A 43 -1.78 -15.41 23.27
C LEU A 43 -1.59 -14.73 21.91
N GLN A 44 -1.70 -15.50 20.83
CA GLN A 44 -1.52 -15.02 19.44
C GLN A 44 -2.46 -13.86 19.07
N TRP A 45 -3.67 -13.82 19.61
CA TRP A 45 -4.67 -12.78 19.35
C TRP A 45 -4.25 -11.38 19.85
N THR A 46 -3.27 -11.27 20.75
CA THR A 46 -2.66 -9.98 21.12
C THR A 46 -2.01 -9.27 19.93
N ASN A 47 -1.64 -10.02 18.89
CA ASN A 47 -1.06 -9.52 17.66
C ASN A 47 -1.99 -8.55 16.92
N TYR A 48 -3.31 -8.76 17.00
CA TYR A 48 -4.29 -7.92 16.31
C TYR A 48 -4.33 -6.48 16.80
N ASN A 49 -3.78 -6.20 18.00
CA ASN A 49 -3.71 -4.84 18.56
C ASN A 49 -3.03 -3.86 17.62
N ASN A 50 -2.01 -4.30 16.88
CA ASN A 50 -1.23 -3.43 16.00
C ASN A 50 -1.12 -3.97 14.56
N ALA A 51 -1.25 -5.28 14.34
CA ALA A 51 -0.97 -5.92 13.06
C ALA A 51 -1.81 -5.36 11.89
N PHE A 52 -3.11 -5.14 12.09
CA PHE A 52 -3.99 -4.60 11.05
C PHE A 52 -3.68 -3.15 10.72
N ALA A 53 -3.42 -2.33 11.74
CA ALA A 53 -3.02 -0.94 11.53
C ALA A 53 -1.68 -0.85 10.80
N LEU A 54 -0.71 -1.71 11.11
CA LEU A 54 0.55 -1.82 10.37
C LEU A 54 0.32 -2.21 8.90
N LEU A 55 -0.53 -3.20 8.63
CA LEU A 55 -0.87 -3.59 7.26
C LEU A 55 -1.53 -2.47 6.46
N ILE A 56 -2.48 -1.75 7.08
CA ILE A 56 -3.14 -0.59 6.46
C ILE A 56 -2.14 0.53 6.17
N LEU A 57 -1.22 0.80 7.10
CA LEU A 57 -0.16 1.79 6.90
C LEU A 57 0.77 1.39 5.75
N ASN A 58 1.16 0.12 5.63
CA ASN A 58 1.97 -0.37 4.50
C ASN A 58 1.31 -0.07 3.15
N ALA A 59 0.06 -0.50 2.99
CA ALA A 59 -0.71 -0.23 1.78
C ALA A 59 -0.84 1.28 1.49
N SER A 60 -1.06 2.08 2.54
CA SER A 60 -1.19 3.54 2.42
C SER A 60 0.13 4.23 2.03
N ILE A 61 1.27 3.75 2.53
CA ILE A 61 2.61 4.25 2.15
C ILE A 61 2.88 3.97 0.67
N ILE A 62 2.56 2.76 0.20
CA ILE A 62 2.74 2.37 -1.21
C ILE A 62 1.85 3.21 -2.11
N GLU A 63 0.54 3.25 -1.82
CA GLU A 63 -0.44 4.00 -2.60
C GLU A 63 -0.11 5.49 -2.63
N GLY A 64 0.21 6.07 -1.46
CA GLY A 64 0.60 7.47 -1.33
C GLY A 64 1.86 7.80 -2.11
N THR A 65 2.87 6.92 -2.08
CA THR A 65 4.14 7.13 -2.79
C THR A 65 3.94 7.13 -4.31
N LEU A 66 3.22 6.14 -4.85
CA LEU A 66 2.93 6.05 -6.28
C LEU A 66 2.03 7.20 -6.77
N ARG A 67 1.05 7.60 -5.95
CA ARG A 67 0.20 8.75 -6.23
C ARG A 67 1.00 10.05 -6.25
N SER A 68 1.92 10.25 -5.31
CA SER A 68 2.83 11.41 -5.30
C SER A 68 3.68 11.46 -6.57
N ILE A 69 4.21 10.33 -7.06
CA ILE A 69 4.97 10.28 -8.32
C ILE A 69 4.11 10.78 -9.48
N LEU A 70 2.91 10.23 -9.65
CA LEU A 70 2.03 10.59 -10.76
C LEU A 70 1.56 12.05 -10.67
N ALA A 71 1.11 12.48 -9.49
CA ALA A 71 0.64 13.85 -9.26
C ALA A 71 1.75 14.89 -9.46
N HIS A 72 3.01 14.57 -9.15
CA HIS A 72 4.13 15.45 -9.47
C HIS A 72 4.35 15.59 -10.96
N LYS A 73 4.44 14.48 -11.70
CA LYS A 73 4.59 14.52 -13.16
C LYS A 73 3.48 15.34 -13.82
N LEU A 74 2.23 15.09 -13.43
CA LEU A 74 1.07 15.84 -13.92
C LEU A 74 1.17 17.34 -13.63
N ARG A 75 1.57 17.72 -12.42
CA ARG A 75 1.72 19.14 -12.04
C ARG A 75 2.84 19.83 -12.81
N ASP A 76 3.96 19.15 -13.04
CA ASP A 76 5.08 19.67 -13.82
C ASP A 76 4.65 19.88 -15.28
N ASP A 77 3.99 18.89 -15.89
CA ASP A 77 3.49 18.99 -17.27
C ASP A 77 2.39 20.05 -17.45
N ILE A 78 1.49 20.19 -16.46
CA ILE A 78 0.49 21.28 -16.43
C ILE A 78 1.18 22.64 -16.35
N SER A 79 2.20 22.77 -15.49
CA SER A 79 2.93 24.02 -15.31
C SER A 79 3.66 24.42 -16.61
N GLU A 80 4.34 23.47 -17.26
CA GLU A 80 5.01 23.71 -18.54
C GLU A 80 4.01 24.06 -19.66
N ALA A 81 2.85 23.41 -19.70
CA ALA A 81 1.80 23.74 -20.67
C ALA A 81 1.30 25.18 -20.48
N VAL A 82 0.99 25.56 -19.23
CA VAL A 82 0.53 26.90 -18.87
C VAL A 82 1.57 27.96 -19.20
N GLU A 83 2.85 27.72 -18.87
CA GLU A 83 3.94 28.66 -19.17
C GLU A 83 4.08 28.88 -20.68
N ARG A 84 4.02 27.80 -21.48
CA ARG A 84 4.03 27.89 -22.95
C ARG A 84 2.80 28.62 -23.49
N GLY A 85 1.62 28.35 -22.93
CA GLY A 85 0.37 29.04 -23.28
C GLY A 85 0.46 30.54 -23.03
N MET A 86 0.94 30.93 -21.84
CA MET A 86 1.15 32.34 -21.48
C MET A 86 2.18 33.02 -22.39
N ALA A 87 3.30 32.36 -22.70
CA ALA A 87 4.30 32.88 -23.63
C ALA A 87 3.74 33.07 -25.06
N ALA A 88 2.76 32.24 -25.46
CA ALA A 88 2.04 32.37 -26.72
C ALA A 88 0.87 33.38 -26.69
N GLY A 89 0.70 34.14 -25.59
CA GLY A 89 -0.33 35.17 -25.45
C GLY A 89 -1.71 34.64 -25.05
N GLN A 90 -1.82 33.39 -24.58
CA GLN A 90 -3.07 32.88 -24.05
C GLN A 90 -3.43 33.59 -22.74
N THR A 91 -4.69 34.02 -22.62
CA THR A 91 -5.24 34.69 -21.43
C THR A 91 -6.08 33.75 -20.56
N ALA A 92 -6.33 32.52 -21.02
CA ALA A 92 -7.12 31.52 -20.34
C ALA A 92 -6.59 30.11 -20.66
N PRO A 93 -6.82 29.11 -19.77
CA PRO A 93 -6.38 27.74 -20.01
C PRO A 93 -7.05 27.12 -21.23
N SER A 94 -6.25 26.48 -22.07
CA SER A 94 -6.66 25.66 -23.20
C SER A 94 -7.48 24.43 -22.74
N LYS A 95 -8.21 23.80 -23.68
CA LYS A 95 -8.95 22.57 -23.39
C LYS A 95 -8.05 21.44 -22.88
N MET A 96 -6.82 21.34 -23.38
CA MET A 96 -5.87 20.31 -22.96
C MET A 96 -5.40 20.53 -21.52
N GLU A 97 -5.08 21.77 -21.16
CA GLU A 97 -4.73 22.12 -19.77
C GLU A 97 -5.89 21.84 -18.81
N GLN A 98 -7.13 22.13 -19.22
CA GLN A 98 -8.31 21.80 -18.43
C GLN A 98 -8.52 20.30 -18.26
N LEU A 99 -8.25 19.49 -19.29
CA LEU A 99 -8.34 18.03 -19.21
C LEU A 99 -7.26 17.45 -18.30
N LEU A 100 -6.01 17.93 -18.41
CA LEU A 100 -4.92 17.51 -17.52
C LEU A 100 -5.20 17.89 -16.06
N ALA A 101 -5.71 19.10 -15.81
CA ALA A 101 -6.06 19.54 -14.47
C ALA A 101 -7.18 18.67 -13.85
N LYS A 102 -8.19 18.29 -14.66
CA LYS A 102 -9.25 17.35 -14.22
C LYS A 102 -8.69 15.96 -13.92
N PHE A 103 -7.82 15.45 -14.79
CA PHE A 103 -7.17 14.16 -14.56
C PHE A 103 -6.29 14.17 -13.31
N ASN A 104 -5.55 15.25 -13.04
CA ASN A 104 -4.81 15.41 -11.79
C ASN A 104 -5.75 15.41 -10.56
N ALA A 105 -6.88 16.11 -10.63
CA ALA A 105 -7.87 16.10 -9.56
C ALA A 105 -8.43 14.67 -9.32
N GLU A 106 -8.71 13.92 -10.38
CA GLU A 106 -9.12 12.51 -10.26
C GLU A 106 -8.01 11.64 -9.64
N VAL A 107 -6.75 11.85 -10.02
CA VAL A 107 -5.60 11.17 -9.42
C VAL A 107 -5.40 11.58 -7.96
N GLU A 108 -5.80 12.75 -7.50
CA GLU A 108 -5.68 13.12 -6.08
C GLU A 108 -6.88 12.64 -5.26
N MET A 109 -8.08 12.61 -5.84
CA MET A 109 -9.34 12.32 -5.14
C MET A 109 -9.80 10.86 -5.22
N ALA A 110 -9.44 10.13 -6.29
CA ALA A 110 -9.91 8.76 -6.47
C ALA A 110 -9.12 7.79 -5.59
N GLY A 111 -9.78 7.12 -4.65
CA GLY A 111 -9.18 6.05 -3.87
C GLY A 111 -9.10 4.72 -4.65
N GLY A 112 -8.08 3.91 -4.35
CA GLY A 112 -8.09 2.50 -4.72
C GLY A 112 -6.95 2.07 -5.64
N TRP A 113 -6.33 0.96 -5.23
CA TRP A 113 -5.13 0.40 -5.84
C TRP A 113 -5.22 0.13 -7.34
N GLU A 114 -6.27 -0.56 -7.78
CA GLU A 114 -6.46 -0.90 -9.19
C GLU A 114 -6.70 0.33 -10.07
N SER A 115 -7.35 1.36 -9.52
CA SER A 115 -7.54 2.62 -10.24
C SER A 115 -6.23 3.35 -10.42
N LEU A 116 -5.43 3.45 -9.35
CA LEU A 116 -4.13 4.13 -9.39
C LEU A 116 -3.18 3.46 -10.38
N LYS A 117 -3.10 2.11 -10.40
CA LYS A 117 -2.28 1.39 -11.38
C LYS A 117 -2.66 1.73 -12.82
N ARG A 118 -3.96 1.73 -13.13
CA ARG A 118 -4.46 2.09 -14.47
C ARG A 118 -4.16 3.54 -14.83
N GLN A 119 -4.30 4.47 -13.89
CA GLN A 119 -3.98 5.88 -14.10
C GLN A 119 -2.49 6.09 -14.38
N ILE A 120 -1.62 5.37 -13.67
CA ILE A 120 -0.17 5.38 -13.91
C ILE A 120 0.13 4.84 -15.31
N GLU A 121 -0.41 3.68 -15.67
CA GLU A 121 -0.17 3.07 -16.99
C GLU A 121 -0.70 3.99 -18.11
N LEU A 122 -1.90 4.57 -17.94
CA LEU A 122 -2.49 5.49 -18.92
C LEU A 122 -1.63 6.74 -19.13
N TYR A 123 -1.04 7.29 -18.08
CA TYR A 123 -0.30 8.55 -18.16
C TYR A 123 1.17 8.38 -18.53
N THR A 124 1.78 7.25 -18.14
CA THR A 124 3.23 7.06 -18.23
C THR A 124 3.64 5.92 -19.15
N ASP A 125 2.69 5.16 -19.69
CA ASP A 125 2.90 3.89 -20.41
C ASP A 125 3.65 2.82 -19.59
N ILE A 126 3.78 3.01 -18.27
CA ILE A 126 4.44 2.08 -17.36
C ILE A 126 3.39 1.24 -16.64
N SER A 127 3.38 -0.05 -16.93
CA SER A 127 2.57 -1.03 -16.20
C SER A 127 3.31 -1.50 -14.94
N VAL A 128 2.98 -0.93 -13.78
CA VAL A 128 3.61 -1.27 -12.49
C VAL A 128 3.59 -2.79 -12.21
N ASP A 129 2.47 -3.48 -12.52
CA ASP A 129 2.34 -4.93 -12.33
C ASP A 129 3.26 -5.77 -13.22
N LYS A 130 3.70 -5.24 -14.37
CA LYS A 130 4.62 -5.92 -15.29
C LYS A 130 6.08 -5.58 -14.99
N SER A 131 6.30 -4.51 -14.24
CA SER A 131 7.62 -4.00 -13.90
C SER A 131 8.18 -4.53 -12.58
N VAL A 132 7.41 -5.36 -11.87
CA VAL A 132 7.83 -6.00 -10.62
C VAL A 132 7.82 -7.52 -10.75
N THR A 133 8.51 -8.22 -9.84
CA THR A 133 8.49 -9.69 -9.79
C THR A 133 7.08 -10.22 -9.51
N ALA A 134 6.81 -11.44 -9.99
CA ALA A 134 5.52 -12.10 -9.76
C ALA A 134 5.22 -12.26 -8.26
N GLU A 135 6.25 -12.53 -7.45
CA GLU A 135 6.14 -12.63 -6.00
C GLU A 135 5.76 -11.29 -5.35
N ALA A 136 6.43 -10.20 -5.72
CA ALA A 136 6.10 -8.87 -5.20
C ALA A 136 4.68 -8.45 -5.62
N LYS A 137 4.29 -8.73 -6.86
CA LYS A 137 2.93 -8.48 -7.36
C LYS A 137 1.88 -9.24 -6.55
N GLU A 138 2.08 -10.54 -6.33
CA GLU A 138 1.17 -11.37 -5.55
C GLU A 138 1.03 -10.83 -4.12
N ALA A 139 2.17 -10.57 -3.47
CA ALA A 139 2.22 -10.06 -2.11
C ALA A 139 1.50 -8.71 -1.94
N ILE A 140 1.70 -7.77 -2.87
CA ILE A 140 1.04 -6.46 -2.86
C ILE A 140 -0.45 -6.60 -3.14
N THR A 141 -0.84 -7.48 -4.07
CA THR A 141 -2.25 -7.77 -4.35
C THR A 141 -2.96 -8.29 -3.10
N VAL A 142 -2.32 -9.23 -2.37
CA VAL A 142 -2.81 -9.75 -1.09
C VAL A 142 -2.90 -8.65 -0.04
N MET A 143 -1.88 -7.80 0.08
CA MET A 143 -1.87 -6.69 1.04
C MET A 143 -3.02 -5.71 0.81
N PHE A 144 -3.28 -5.31 -0.45
CA PHE A 144 -4.40 -4.41 -0.77
C PHE A 144 -5.77 -5.08 -0.63
N ALA A 145 -5.88 -6.38 -0.90
CA ALA A 145 -7.10 -7.14 -0.62
C ALA A 145 -7.39 -7.18 0.88
N LEU A 146 -6.38 -7.49 1.70
CA LEU A 146 -6.48 -7.47 3.16
C LEU A 146 -6.82 -6.07 3.68
N ARG A 147 -6.13 -5.03 3.21
CA ARG A 147 -6.43 -3.63 3.59
C ARG A 147 -7.89 -3.30 3.34
N ASN A 148 -8.45 -3.68 2.19
CA ASN A 148 -9.85 -3.36 1.87
C ASN A 148 -10.83 -4.08 2.79
N VAL A 149 -10.62 -5.38 3.04
CA VAL A 149 -11.44 -6.16 3.99
C VAL A 149 -11.39 -5.54 5.39
N LEU A 150 -10.17 -5.30 5.89
CA LEU A 150 -9.93 -4.88 7.25
C LEU A 150 -10.37 -3.43 7.49
N ALA A 151 -10.16 -2.53 6.52
CA ALA A 151 -10.56 -1.13 6.63
C ALA A 151 -12.09 -0.95 6.72
N HIS A 152 -12.86 -1.88 6.16
CA HIS A 152 -14.32 -1.86 6.30
C HIS A 152 -14.82 -2.51 7.60
N GLY A 153 -13.96 -3.24 8.32
CA GLY A 153 -14.38 -4.02 9.49
C GLY A 153 -15.44 -5.08 9.16
N THR A 154 -15.57 -5.45 7.88
CA THR A 154 -16.59 -6.38 7.40
C THR A 154 -16.15 -7.83 7.54
N ALA A 155 -17.09 -8.77 7.42
CA ALA A 155 -16.80 -10.19 7.48
C ALA A 155 -15.84 -10.64 6.35
N ILE A 156 -14.88 -11.51 6.69
CA ILE A 156 -14.15 -12.33 5.72
C ILE A 156 -15.11 -13.46 5.32
N ILE A 157 -15.64 -13.39 4.10
CA ILE A 157 -16.54 -14.43 3.57
C ILE A 157 -15.70 -15.52 2.95
N GLN A 158 -15.53 -16.62 3.68
CA GLN A 158 -14.90 -17.83 3.18
C GLN A 158 -15.93 -18.96 3.10
N PRO A 159 -16.35 -19.37 1.89
CA PRO A 159 -17.22 -20.54 1.75
C PRO A 159 -16.53 -21.80 2.27
N SER A 160 -17.29 -22.62 2.99
CA SER A 160 -16.84 -23.93 3.49
C SER A 160 -16.66 -24.97 2.39
N LEU A 161 -17.26 -24.73 1.22
CA LEU A 161 -17.14 -25.53 0.00
C LEU A 161 -16.80 -24.62 -1.17
N LYS A 162 -15.91 -25.09 -2.05
CA LYS A 162 -15.54 -24.35 -3.26
C LYS A 162 -16.78 -24.11 -4.11
N MET A 163 -17.17 -22.85 -4.28
CA MET A 163 -18.23 -22.45 -5.19
C MET A 163 -17.81 -22.71 -6.66
N SER A 164 -18.77 -23.13 -7.48
CA SER A 164 -18.54 -23.44 -8.89
C SER A 164 -18.44 -22.16 -9.75
N ASP A 165 -17.80 -22.26 -10.92
CA ASP A 165 -17.51 -21.13 -11.82
C ASP A 165 -18.75 -20.54 -12.51
N ASP A 166 -19.88 -21.25 -12.47
CA ASP A 166 -21.20 -20.77 -12.89
C ASP A 166 -21.79 -19.75 -11.91
N MET A 167 -21.23 -19.63 -10.69
CA MET A 167 -21.70 -18.71 -9.66
C MET A 167 -20.98 -17.34 -9.65
N LYS A 168 -20.29 -16.97 -10.74
CA LYS A 168 -19.48 -15.74 -10.85
C LYS A 168 -20.20 -14.44 -10.49
N ASP A 169 -21.51 -14.40 -10.75
CA ASP A 169 -22.33 -13.22 -10.48
C ASP A 169 -22.85 -13.17 -9.03
N VAL A 170 -22.55 -14.17 -8.21
CA VAL A 170 -23.03 -14.31 -6.83
C VAL A 170 -22.02 -13.68 -5.87
N TYR A 171 -22.48 -12.77 -4.99
CA TYR A 171 -21.63 -11.98 -4.08
C TYR A 171 -20.57 -12.80 -3.31
N PRO A 172 -20.91 -13.94 -2.67
CA PRO A 172 -19.94 -14.83 -2.04
C PRO A 172 -18.84 -15.38 -2.97
N TRP A 173 -19.11 -15.58 -4.27
CA TRP A 173 -18.11 -16.10 -5.22
C TRP A 173 -16.98 -15.10 -5.45
N ASN A 174 -17.33 -13.83 -5.65
CA ASN A 174 -16.34 -12.76 -5.84
C ASN A 174 -15.44 -12.57 -4.61
N TRP A 175 -16.01 -12.73 -3.42
CA TRP A 175 -15.26 -12.73 -2.18
C TRP A 175 -14.40 -13.98 -2.02
N GLN A 176 -14.94 -15.17 -2.29
CA GLN A 176 -14.19 -16.42 -2.28
C GLN A 176 -12.98 -16.35 -3.22
N ALA A 177 -13.15 -15.91 -4.46
CA ALA A 177 -12.07 -15.84 -5.44
C ALA A 177 -10.92 -14.93 -4.95
N LYS A 178 -11.25 -13.76 -4.40
CA LYS A 178 -10.25 -12.81 -3.86
C LYS A 178 -9.60 -13.33 -2.58
N LEU A 179 -10.38 -13.88 -1.66
CA LEU A 179 -9.89 -14.36 -0.36
C LEU A 179 -9.18 -15.71 -0.44
N HIS A 180 -9.44 -16.51 -1.47
CA HIS A 180 -8.73 -17.77 -1.69
C HIS A 180 -7.25 -17.52 -1.97
N GLY A 181 -6.92 -16.57 -2.84
CA GLY A 181 -5.53 -16.16 -3.08
C GLY A 181 -4.85 -15.63 -1.81
N VAL A 182 -5.57 -14.83 -1.02
CA VAL A 182 -5.11 -14.36 0.30
C VAL A 182 -4.82 -15.53 1.25
N ALA A 183 -5.77 -16.47 1.38
CA ALA A 183 -5.63 -17.62 2.26
C ALA A 183 -4.45 -18.51 1.88
N MET A 184 -4.29 -18.81 0.58
CA MET A 184 -3.16 -19.58 0.07
C MET A 184 -1.83 -18.89 0.32
N TYR A 185 -1.75 -17.58 0.07
CA TYR A 185 -0.56 -16.79 0.32
C TYR A 185 -0.18 -16.82 1.80
N LEU A 186 -1.14 -16.50 2.68
CA LEU A 186 -0.91 -16.48 4.12
C LEU A 186 -0.46 -17.86 4.64
N GLU A 187 -1.12 -18.93 4.23
CA GLU A 187 -0.75 -20.29 4.65
C GLU A 187 0.65 -20.69 4.17
N ARG A 188 1.03 -20.31 2.94
CA ARG A 188 2.37 -20.57 2.39
C ARG A 188 3.47 -19.93 3.24
N HIS A 189 3.23 -18.75 3.80
CA HIS A 189 4.22 -17.98 4.54
C HIS A 189 4.20 -18.23 6.06
N PHE A 190 3.02 -18.40 6.69
CA PHE A 190 2.91 -18.47 8.16
C PHE A 190 2.49 -19.85 8.69
N LYS A 191 1.86 -20.70 7.86
CA LYS A 191 1.55 -22.11 8.16
C LYS A 191 0.76 -22.32 9.47
N LYS A 192 -0.27 -21.52 9.69
CA LYS A 192 -1.10 -21.57 10.91
C LYS A 192 -2.46 -22.24 10.70
N GLY A 193 -2.77 -22.72 9.49
CA GLY A 193 -3.94 -23.54 9.17
C GLY A 193 -5.20 -22.76 8.80
N GLY A 194 -5.34 -21.49 9.20
CA GLY A 194 -6.51 -20.66 8.89
C GLY A 194 -6.16 -19.19 8.66
N VAL A 195 -7.06 -18.45 8.00
CA VAL A 195 -6.80 -17.04 7.61
C VAL A 195 -6.56 -16.18 8.85
N PHE A 196 -7.40 -16.32 9.89
CA PHE A 196 -7.26 -15.54 11.11
C PHE A 196 -6.00 -15.95 11.88
N GLU A 197 -5.72 -17.24 12.01
CA GLU A 197 -4.54 -17.75 12.68
C GLU A 197 -3.25 -17.28 12.00
N ASN A 198 -3.22 -17.26 10.66
CA ASN A 198 -2.10 -16.71 9.90
C ASN A 198 -1.99 -15.19 10.05
N LEU A 199 -3.12 -14.47 10.10
CA LEU A 199 -3.13 -13.03 10.39
C LEU A 199 -2.74 -12.71 11.84
N ALA A 200 -2.90 -13.66 12.76
CA ALA A 200 -2.47 -13.56 14.15
C ALA A 200 -0.97 -13.88 14.32
N ASP A 201 -0.27 -14.32 13.28
CA ASP A 201 1.17 -14.59 13.38
C ASP A 201 1.96 -13.29 13.65
N HIS A 202 2.79 -13.31 14.68
CA HIS A 202 3.58 -12.16 15.13
C HIS A 202 4.54 -11.60 14.06
N GLY A 203 5.02 -12.44 13.13
CA GLY A 203 5.90 -12.06 12.03
C GLY A 203 5.17 -11.49 10.83
N MET A 204 3.82 -11.56 10.78
CA MET A 204 3.04 -11.07 9.65
C MET A 204 3.27 -9.59 9.32
N PRO A 205 3.31 -8.66 10.29
CA PRO A 205 3.57 -7.26 9.98
C PRO A 205 4.99 -7.01 9.47
N GLU A 206 6.00 -7.73 9.98
CA GLU A 206 7.37 -7.64 9.49
C GLU A 206 7.50 -8.17 8.07
N HIS A 207 6.82 -9.27 7.75
CA HIS A 207 6.75 -9.80 6.39
C HIS A 207 6.26 -8.76 5.39
N PHE A 208 5.10 -8.14 5.65
CA PHE A 208 4.56 -7.13 4.74
C PHE A 208 5.38 -5.82 4.71
N TRP A 209 6.13 -5.52 5.77
CA TRP A 209 7.14 -4.45 5.73
C TRP A 209 8.21 -4.75 4.69
N ASN A 210 8.78 -5.95 4.73
CA ASN A 210 9.83 -6.37 3.79
C ASN A 210 9.31 -6.41 2.35
N VAL A 211 8.10 -6.94 2.14
CA VAL A 211 7.40 -6.84 0.84
C VAL A 211 7.31 -5.39 0.36
N THR A 212 6.98 -4.45 1.24
CA THR A 212 6.89 -3.03 0.91
C THR A 212 8.26 -2.45 0.49
N LYS A 213 9.35 -2.87 1.16
CA LYS A 213 10.74 -2.50 0.80
C LYS A 213 11.12 -3.01 -0.58
N ASP A 214 10.88 -4.29 -0.81
CA ASP A 214 11.25 -4.94 -2.06
C ASP A 214 10.45 -4.38 -3.23
N TYR A 215 9.16 -4.09 -3.02
CA TYR A 215 8.30 -3.49 -4.03
C TYR A 215 8.72 -2.06 -4.39
N LEU A 216 8.94 -1.19 -3.40
CA LEU A 216 9.34 0.20 -3.66
C LEU A 216 10.73 0.28 -4.30
N ALA A 217 11.65 -0.62 -3.95
CA ALA A 217 12.97 -0.69 -4.58
C ALA A 217 12.89 -1.05 -6.07
N GLN A 218 11.99 -1.95 -6.46
CA GLN A 218 11.76 -2.30 -7.86
C GLN A 218 11.13 -1.14 -8.66
N ILE A 219 10.29 -0.34 -8.00
CA ILE A 219 9.59 0.78 -8.62
C ILE A 219 10.46 2.03 -8.75
N GLU A 220 11.36 2.26 -7.80
CA GLU A 220 12.23 3.45 -7.74
C GLU A 220 12.97 3.69 -9.06
N THR A 221 13.40 2.61 -9.73
CA THR A 221 14.14 2.68 -11.00
C THR A 221 13.26 3.05 -12.20
N LEU A 222 11.94 2.84 -12.11
CA LEU A 222 10.99 3.07 -13.19
C LEU A 222 10.66 4.56 -13.38
N PHE A 223 10.76 5.34 -12.32
CA PHE A 223 10.27 6.72 -12.28
C PHE A 223 11.43 7.69 -12.03
N THR A 224 12.33 7.84 -13.00
CA THR A 224 13.46 8.77 -12.89
C THR A 224 13.22 10.04 -13.73
N PRO A 225 13.44 11.25 -13.20
CA PRO A 225 13.76 11.56 -11.80
C PRO A 225 12.55 11.43 -10.88
N LEU A 226 12.80 11.02 -9.63
CA LEU A 226 11.77 10.99 -8.58
C LEU A 226 11.58 12.38 -7.94
N PRO A 227 10.35 12.77 -7.55
CA PRO A 227 10.12 13.96 -6.74
C PRO A 227 10.85 13.91 -5.39
N ALA A 228 11.30 15.06 -4.88
CA ALA A 228 12.09 15.14 -3.64
C ALA A 228 11.36 14.56 -2.41
N SER A 229 10.03 14.72 -2.33
CA SER A 229 9.17 14.15 -1.28
C SER A 229 9.13 12.61 -1.34
N VAL A 230 9.06 12.05 -2.54
CA VAL A 230 9.10 10.61 -2.79
C VAL A 230 10.48 10.05 -2.44
N GLN A 231 11.56 10.70 -2.88
CA GLN A 231 12.93 10.32 -2.51
C GLN A 231 13.11 10.27 -0.99
N ARG A 232 12.57 11.26 -0.26
CA ARG A 232 12.60 11.29 1.21
C ARG A 232 11.87 10.10 1.82
N THR A 233 10.68 9.78 1.30
CA THR A 233 9.88 8.65 1.77
C THR A 233 10.63 7.32 1.57
N ILE A 234 11.15 7.08 0.36
CA ILE A 234 11.94 5.87 0.04
C ILE A 234 13.20 5.79 0.90
N LYS A 235 13.93 6.90 1.09
CA LYS A 235 15.11 6.94 1.96
C LYS A 235 14.78 6.56 3.40
N MET A 236 13.71 7.13 3.96
CA MET A 236 13.28 6.80 5.32
C MET A 236 12.90 5.32 5.43
N GLN A 237 12.17 4.82 4.45
CA GLN A 237 11.75 3.43 4.42
C GLN A 237 12.91 2.44 4.33
N LYS A 238 13.94 2.74 3.52
CA LYS A 238 15.19 1.97 3.45
C LYS A 238 15.91 1.94 4.79
N SER A 239 15.98 3.08 5.49
CA SER A 239 16.63 3.22 6.80
C SER A 239 15.88 2.57 7.97
N LEU A 240 14.59 2.28 7.79
CA LEU A 240 13.75 1.72 8.83
C LEU A 240 13.75 0.18 8.76
N GLY A 241 14.16 -0.46 9.86
CA GLY A 241 13.89 -1.87 10.15
C GLY A 241 12.54 -2.02 10.86
N PHE A 242 12.04 -3.25 10.98
CA PHE A 242 10.79 -3.49 11.68
C PHE A 242 10.96 -3.17 13.18
N GLY A 243 10.42 -2.03 13.61
CA GLY A 243 10.46 -1.53 14.99
C GLY A 243 11.77 -0.89 15.45
N PHE A 244 12.71 -0.56 14.53
CA PHE A 244 13.95 0.15 14.87
C PHE A 244 14.56 0.86 13.65
N ARG A 245 15.39 1.89 13.86
CA ARG A 245 16.17 2.53 12.79
C ARG A 245 17.55 1.90 12.65
N LYS A 246 17.95 1.66 11.41
CA LYS A 246 19.35 1.37 11.08
C LYS A 246 20.09 2.70 11.04
N TYR A 247 20.89 2.97 12.07
CA TYR A 247 21.89 4.03 12.01
C TYR A 247 23.07 3.49 11.22
N SER A 248 23.24 3.95 9.98
CA SER A 248 24.42 3.75 9.15
C SER A 248 25.19 5.05 9.04
#